data_AF-A0A0X3V635-F1
#
_entry.id   AF-A0A0X3V635-F1
#
_cell.length_a   1.000
_cell.length_b   1.000
_cell.length_c   1.000
_cell.angle_alpha   90.00
_cell.angle_beta   90.00
_cell.angle_gamma   90.00
#
_symmetry.space_group_name_H-M   'P 1'
#
loop_
_entity.id
_entity.type
_entity.pdbx_description
1 polymer ?
#
loop_
_entity_poly.entity_id
_entity_poly.type
_entity_poly.pdbx_seq_one_letter_code
_entity_poly.pdbx_strand_id
1 'polypeptide(L)'
;MVMQVTDRRLQIVYVSRVRSFTGKPGLVEAGWATAIRNVTWIRDRGDVVGGDHEIGFVDGSWCTVHFWGEGWSRMSDAFPLRLSHLDPIPNLR
;
A
#
# COMPACT_ATOMS: atom_id res chain seq x y z
N MET A 1 -8.04 -6.85 4.74
CA MET A 1 -7.65 -6.01 3.59
C MET A 1 -6.41 -6.64 2.96
N VAL A 2 -6.33 -6.67 1.65
CA VAL A 2 -5.15 -7.13 0.90
C VAL A 2 -4.72 -5.98 0.01
N MET A 3 -3.43 -5.66 0.03
CA MET A 3 -2.85 -4.73 -0.92
C MET A 3 -2.17 -5.54 -2.02
N GLN A 4 -2.46 -5.22 -3.27
CA GLN A 4 -1.92 -5.90 -4.43
C GLN A 4 -1.25 -4.90 -5.36
N VAL A 5 -0.05 -5.24 -5.80
CA VAL A 5 0.67 -4.53 -6.85
C VAL A 5 0.77 -5.42 -8.08
N THR A 6 0.48 -4.85 -9.23
CA THR A 6 0.74 -5.46 -10.54
C THR A 6 1.61 -4.51 -11.37
N ASP A 7 1.99 -4.97 -12.56
CA ASP A 7 2.65 -4.16 -13.59
C ASP A 7 1.89 -2.87 -13.96
N ARG A 8 0.58 -2.82 -13.69
CA ARG A 8 -0.29 -1.70 -14.10
C ARG A 8 -0.94 -0.95 -12.95
N ARG A 9 -1.17 -1.60 -11.80
CA ARG A 9 -2.01 -1.05 -10.74
C ARG A 9 -1.48 -1.35 -9.36
N LEU A 10 -1.70 -0.38 -8.48
CA LEU A 10 -1.75 -0.56 -7.04
C LEU A 10 -3.23 -0.60 -6.63
N GLN A 11 -3.65 -1.63 -5.89
CA GLN A 11 -5.03 -1.75 -5.43
C GLN A 11 -5.11 -2.23 -3.98
N ILE A 12 -6.10 -1.69 -3.28
CA ILE A 12 -6.51 -2.09 -1.93
C ILE A 12 -7.84 -2.81 -2.06
N VAL A 13 -7.84 -4.06 -1.63
CA VAL A 13 -8.95 -4.97 -1.78
C VAL A 13 -9.48 -5.35 -0.40
N TYR A 14 -10.77 -5.16 -0.19
CA TYR A 14 -11.42 -5.63 1.02
C TYR A 14 -11.83 -7.08 0.82
N VAL A 15 -11.13 -7.98 1.52
CA VAL A 15 -11.47 -9.39 1.57
C VAL A 15 -12.27 -9.62 2.84
N SER A 16 -13.55 -9.97 2.71
CA SER A 16 -14.34 -10.47 3.84
C SER A 16 -13.69 -11.76 4.36
N ARG A 17 -13.18 -11.73 5.59
CA ARG A 17 -12.49 -12.87 6.19
C ARG A 17 -13.49 -14.00 6.44
N VAL A 18 -13.31 -15.13 5.76
CA VAL A 18 -14.04 -16.35 6.09
C VAL A 18 -13.54 -16.84 7.44
N ARG A 19 -14.44 -16.98 8.43
CA ARG A 19 -14.08 -17.42 9.78
C ARG A 19 -13.84 -18.94 9.90
N SER A 20 -13.99 -19.71 8.81
CA SER A 20 -13.76 -21.16 8.81
C SER A 20 -12.99 -21.61 7.56
N PHE A 21 -12.23 -22.69 7.68
CA PHE A 21 -11.55 -23.39 6.58
C PHE A 21 -12.52 -24.00 5.54
N THR A 22 -13.84 -23.91 5.77
CA THR A 22 -14.90 -24.51 4.95
C THR A 22 -15.87 -23.49 4.36
N GLY A 23 -15.71 -22.19 4.63
CA GLY A 23 -16.63 -21.17 4.14
C GLY A 23 -16.26 -20.69 2.73
N LYS A 24 -17.28 -20.35 1.95
CA LYS A 24 -17.09 -19.70 0.65
C LYS A 24 -16.47 -18.31 0.89
N PRO A 25 -15.37 -17.95 0.20
CA PRO A 25 -14.88 -16.57 0.18
C PRO A 25 -16.05 -15.64 -0.16
N GLY A 26 -16.32 -14.68 0.73
CA GLY A 26 -17.27 -13.61 0.38
C GLY A 26 -16.71 -12.77 -0.76
N LEU A 27 -17.58 -11.94 -1.34
CA LEU A 27 -17.23 -11.12 -2.49
C LEU A 27 -16.00 -10.25 -2.18
N VAL A 28 -15.01 -10.33 -3.06
CA VAL A 28 -13.78 -9.57 -2.98
C VAL A 28 -14.00 -8.28 -3.77
N GLU A 29 -14.12 -7.16 -3.07
CA GLU A 29 -14.32 -5.85 -3.70
C GLU A 29 -13.04 -5.02 -3.58
N ALA A 30 -12.60 -4.46 -4.71
CA ALA A 30 -11.55 -3.46 -4.72
C ALA A 30 -12.12 -2.15 -4.16
N GLY A 31 -11.76 -1.82 -2.92
CA GLY A 31 -12.20 -0.59 -2.27
C GLY A 31 -11.49 0.65 -2.80
N TRP A 32 -10.27 0.49 -3.31
CA TRP A 32 -9.49 1.57 -3.91
C TRP A 32 -8.45 1.03 -4.89
N ALA A 33 -8.19 1.73 -5.99
CA ALA A 33 -7.14 1.38 -6.93
C ALA A 33 -6.61 2.62 -7.67
N THR A 34 -5.34 2.58 -8.03
CA THR A 34 -4.69 3.59 -8.87
C THR A 34 -3.74 2.92 -9.86
N ALA A 35 -3.41 3.62 -10.95
CA ALA A 35 -2.36 3.15 -11.86
C ALA A 35 -1.00 3.24 -11.16
N ILE A 36 -0.14 2.23 -11.35
CA ILE A 36 1.18 2.21 -10.68
C ILE A 36 2.02 3.44 -11.05
N ARG A 37 1.91 3.93 -12.29
CA ARG A 37 2.58 5.15 -12.76
C ARG A 37 2.20 6.42 -12.00
N ASN A 38 1.08 6.39 -11.26
CA ASN A 38 0.66 7.53 -10.45
C ASN A 38 1.34 7.53 -9.07
N VAL A 39 2.06 6.47 -8.70
CA VAL A 39 2.81 6.37 -7.45
C VAL A 39 4.26 6.78 -7.70
N THR A 40 4.77 7.70 -6.89
CA THR A 40 6.13 8.24 -7.02
C THR A 40 7.09 7.68 -5.99
N TRP A 41 6.63 7.46 -4.77
CA TRP A 41 7.42 6.92 -3.68
C TRP A 41 6.53 6.20 -2.67
N ILE A 42 7.16 5.35 -1.88
CA ILE A 42 6.57 4.76 -0.67
C ILE A 42 7.50 4.97 0.51
N ARG A 43 6.94 5.13 1.70
CA ARG A 43 7.70 5.33 2.94
C ARG A 43 7.21 4.41 4.03
N ASP A 44 8.14 3.73 4.69
CA ASP A 44 7.81 2.97 5.89
C ASP A 44 7.70 3.93 7.08
N ARG A 45 6.55 3.93 7.77
CA ARG A 45 6.27 4.73 8.98
C ARG A 45 6.04 3.86 10.21
N GLY A 46 6.64 2.66 10.23
CA GLY A 46 6.69 1.81 11.41
C GLY A 46 7.25 2.49 12.66
N ASP A 47 7.98 3.61 12.50
CA ASP A 47 8.44 4.49 13.58
C ASP A 47 7.31 5.20 14.33
N VAL A 48 6.17 5.47 13.66
CA VAL A 48 5.00 6.15 14.24
C VAL A 48 4.05 5.14 14.86
N VAL A 49 3.60 4.17 14.06
CA VAL A 49 2.80 3.03 14.46
C VAL A 49 3.25 1.85 13.62
N GLY A 50 3.49 0.70 14.26
CA GLY A 50 3.86 -0.52 13.55
C GLY A 50 2.84 -0.86 12.46
N GLY A 51 3.31 -1.00 11.21
CA GLY A 51 2.47 -1.26 10.05
C GLY A 51 1.89 -0.02 9.36
N ASP A 52 2.24 1.20 9.79
CA ASP A 52 1.95 2.40 9.02
C ASP A 52 2.92 2.58 7.87
N HIS A 53 2.36 2.91 6.72
CA HIS A 53 3.10 3.22 5.53
C HIS A 53 2.48 4.41 4.81
N GLU A 54 3.27 5.14 4.05
CA GLU A 54 2.80 6.25 3.23
C GLU A 54 3.04 5.98 1.75
N ILE A 55 2.12 6.47 0.93
CA ILE A 55 2.19 6.39 -0.53
C ILE A 55 2.11 7.81 -1.08
N GLY A 56 3.14 8.20 -1.84
CA GLY A 56 3.20 9.47 -2.55
C GLY A 56 2.74 9.35 -3.99
N PHE A 57 2.05 10.38 -4.48
CA PHE A 57 1.49 10.42 -5.83
C PHE A 57 2.16 11.47 -6.71
N VAL A 58 1.96 11.33 -8.02
CA VAL A 58 2.49 12.25 -9.05
C VAL A 58 1.97 13.68 -8.94
N ASP A 59 0.80 13.88 -8.33
CA ASP A 59 0.20 15.20 -8.10
C ASP A 59 0.75 15.90 -6.83
N GLY A 60 1.70 15.27 -6.14
CA GLY A 60 2.28 15.77 -4.89
C GLY A 60 1.46 15.45 -3.64
N SER A 61 0.26 14.88 -3.80
CA SER A 61 -0.51 14.37 -2.66
C SER A 61 0.10 13.09 -2.13
N TRP A 62 -0.24 12.75 -0.88
CA TRP A 62 0.14 11.49 -0.26
C TRP A 62 -0.93 11.06 0.75
N CYS A 63 -0.96 9.76 1.06
CA CYS A 63 -1.83 9.22 2.10
C CYS A 63 -1.10 8.20 2.97
N THR A 64 -1.58 8.01 4.20
CA THR A 64 -1.16 6.94 5.11
C THR A 64 -2.08 5.75 4.96
N VAL A 65 -1.49 4.56 4.90
CA VAL A 65 -2.18 3.27 4.89
C VAL A 65 -1.63 2.43 6.03
N HIS A 66 -2.52 1.68 6.68
CA HIS A 66 -2.13 0.78 7.75
C HIS A 66 -2.24 -0.67 7.27
N PHE A 67 -1.10 -1.37 7.23
CA PHE A 67 -1.02 -2.75 6.77
C PHE A 67 -0.11 -3.59 7.64
N TRP A 68 -0.70 -4.52 8.40
CA TRP A 68 0.05 -5.51 9.17
C TRP A 68 0.47 -6.69 8.29
N GLY A 69 1.78 -6.96 8.20
CA GLY A 69 2.31 -8.25 7.75
C GLY A 69 3.55 -8.17 6.85
N GLU A 70 4.14 -9.34 6.57
CA GLU A 70 5.36 -9.49 5.75
C GLU A 70 5.19 -9.09 4.27
N GLY A 71 3.96 -8.81 3.82
CA GLY A 71 3.69 -8.43 2.43
C GLY A 71 4.33 -7.10 2.02
N TRP A 72 4.53 -6.17 2.96
CA TRP A 72 5.07 -4.83 2.68
C TRP A 72 6.52 -4.87 2.15
N SER A 73 7.38 -5.70 2.74
CA SER A 73 8.80 -5.75 2.36
C SER A 73 9.01 -6.18 0.91
N ARG A 74 8.26 -7.19 0.44
CA ARG A 74 8.28 -7.62 -0.98
C ARG A 74 7.54 -6.66 -1.90
N MET A 75 6.41 -6.14 -1.44
CA MET A 75 5.61 -5.23 -2.25
C MET A 75 6.36 -3.94 -2.55
N SER A 76 7.12 -3.44 -1.58
CA SER A 76 7.87 -2.22 -1.73
C SER A 76 8.90 -2.29 -2.86
N ASP A 77 9.33 -3.49 -3.30
CA ASP A 77 10.30 -3.67 -4.40
C ASP A 77 9.72 -3.26 -5.75
N ALA A 78 8.40 -3.21 -5.85
CA ALA A 78 7.71 -2.85 -7.08
C ALA A 78 7.69 -1.34 -7.35
N PHE A 79 8.16 -0.51 -6.41
CA PHE A 79 8.15 0.94 -6.54
C PHE A 79 9.54 1.51 -6.81
N PRO A 80 9.62 2.58 -7.63
CA PRO A 80 10.88 3.13 -8.07
C PRO A 80 11.69 3.81 -6.96
N LEU A 81 11.01 4.32 -5.92
CA LEU A 81 11.66 5.01 -4.81
C LEU A 81 11.08 4.55 -3.47
N ARG A 82 11.97 4.08 -2.61
CA ARG A 82 11.70 3.67 -1.24
C ARG A 82 12.36 4.65 -0.29
N LEU A 83 11.56 5.19 0.61
CA LEU A 83 12.00 6.14 1.61
C LEU A 83 12.02 5.48 2.99
N SER A 84 13.06 5.79 3.74
CA SER A 84 13.09 5.66 5.18
C SER A 84 12.17 6.70 5.82
N HIS A 85 11.76 6.46 7.07
CA HIS A 85 11.01 7.43 7.87
C HIS A 85 11.75 8.77 8.06
N LEU A 86 13.09 8.76 7.97
CA LEU A 86 13.94 9.95 8.06
C LEU A 86 14.07 10.72 6.75
N ASP A 87 13.72 10.10 5.62
CA ASP A 87 13.87 10.75 4.34
C ASP A 87 12.81 11.84 4.17
N PRO A 88 13.20 13.00 3.62
CA PRO A 88 12.25 14.05 3.31
C PRO A 88 11.32 13.58 2.17
N ILE A 89 10.06 14.02 2.21
CA ILE A 89 9.12 13.76 1.11
C ILE A 89 9.61 14.52 -0.14
N PRO A 90 9.86 13.83 -1.26
CA PRO A 90 10.24 14.47 -2.51
C PRO A 90 9.15 15.41 -3.01
N ASN A 91 9.54 16.57 -3.53
CA ASN A 91 8.67 17.52 -4.23
C ASN A 91 7.52 18.13 -3.41
N LEU A 92 7.65 18.24 -2.08
CA LEU A 92 6.87 19.22 -1.31
C LEU A 92 7.35 20.63 -1.69
N ARG A 93 6.73 21.24 -2.71
CA ARG A 93 6.83 22.67 -2.99
C ARG A 93 5.48 23.32 -2.73
#